data_AF-A0A0K0D0J4-F1
#
_entry.id   AF-A0A0K0D0J4-F1
#
_cell.length_a   1.000
_cell.length_b   1.000
_cell.length_c   1.000
_cell.angle_alpha   90.00
_cell.angle_beta   90.00
_cell.angle_gamma   90.00
#
_symmetry.space_group_name_H-M   'P 1'
#
loop_
_entity.id
_entity.type
_entity.pdbx_description
1 polymer ?
#
loop_
_entity_poly.entity_id
_entity_poly.type
_entity_poly.pdbx_seq_one_letter_code
_entity_poly.pdbx_strand_id
1 'polypeptide(L)'
;METFCASMVKYKVHKGRTGLSRFSTEESDTMKALKDLKSKGVEVNLGMPYEMWQLPSAEITVLKQDCERILALHEDFLEEWFLTKSNDPLEVLLCRRRFLRTGEDDCIFNEYRNHDL
;
A
#
# COMPACT_ATOMS: atom_id res chain seq x y z
N MET A 1 -0.52 18.07 -2.50
CA MET A 1 -0.25 16.80 -1.79
C MET A 1 -1.40 15.78 -1.90
N GLU A 2 -2.66 16.22 -2.05
CA GLU A 2 -3.84 15.33 -2.04
C GLU A 2 -3.86 14.18 -3.06
N THR A 3 -3.14 14.27 -4.17
CA THR A 3 -3.13 13.23 -5.22
C THR A 3 -2.21 12.05 -4.93
N PHE A 4 -1.30 12.16 -3.96
CA PHE A 4 -0.33 11.10 -3.67
C PHE A 4 -1.03 9.82 -3.19
N CYS A 5 -1.88 9.94 -2.17
CA CYS A 5 -2.61 8.81 -1.60
C CYS A 5 -3.70 8.26 -2.52
N ALA A 6 -4.16 9.03 -3.53
CA ALA A 6 -5.14 8.56 -4.50
C ALA A 6 -4.65 7.34 -5.29
N SER A 7 -3.33 7.19 -5.46
CA SER A 7 -2.73 6.02 -6.12
C SER A 7 -2.91 4.70 -5.35
N MET A 8 -3.13 4.77 -4.02
CA MET A 8 -3.23 3.59 -3.16
C MET A 8 -4.37 2.65 -3.57
N VAL A 9 -5.45 3.19 -4.15
CA VAL A 9 -6.60 2.38 -4.63
C VAL A 9 -6.25 1.39 -5.74
N LYS A 10 -5.08 1.56 -6.39
CA LYS A 10 -4.59 0.64 -7.44
C LYS A 10 -3.96 -0.62 -6.86
N TYR A 11 -3.59 -0.62 -5.58
CA TYR A 11 -2.99 -1.77 -4.93
C TYR A 11 -4.03 -2.84 -4.63
N LYS A 12 -3.55 -4.07 -4.53
CA LYS A 12 -4.28 -5.28 -4.18
C LYS A 12 -3.52 -6.01 -3.08
N VAL A 13 -4.27 -6.74 -2.25
CA VAL A 13 -3.70 -7.53 -1.17
C VAL A 13 -3.52 -8.99 -1.62
N HIS A 14 -2.29 -9.46 -1.57
CA HIS A 14 -1.90 -10.83 -1.87
C HIS A 14 -1.79 -11.63 -0.57
N LYS A 15 -2.81 -12.44 -0.25
CA LYS A 15 -2.89 -13.20 1.01
C LYS A 15 -1.74 -14.20 1.23
N GLY A 16 -1.10 -14.67 0.16
CA GLY A 16 0.03 -15.60 0.23
C GLY A 16 1.40 -14.94 0.45
N ARG A 17 1.47 -13.60 0.45
CA ARG A 17 2.71 -12.84 0.68
C ARG A 17 2.73 -12.29 2.11
N THR A 18 3.86 -11.72 2.54
CA THR A 18 4.05 -11.15 3.89
C THR A 18 4.64 -9.75 3.85
N GLY A 19 4.43 -8.96 4.92
CA GLY A 19 4.93 -7.58 5.01
C GLY A 19 4.42 -6.67 3.87
N LEU A 20 5.28 -5.76 3.41
CA LEU A 20 4.97 -4.81 2.34
C LEU A 20 4.74 -5.50 0.98
N SER A 21 5.36 -6.65 0.74
CA SER A 21 5.17 -7.44 -0.50
C SER A 21 3.74 -7.93 -0.72
N ARG A 22 2.89 -7.90 0.33
CA ARG A 22 1.44 -8.16 0.23
C ARG A 22 0.71 -7.14 -0.63
N PHE A 23 1.21 -5.90 -0.69
CA PHE A 23 0.60 -4.84 -1.47
C PHE A 23 1.26 -4.80 -2.84
N SER A 24 0.49 -5.08 -3.89
CA SER A 24 0.98 -4.98 -5.27
C SER A 24 -0.12 -4.49 -6.18
N THR A 25 0.23 -3.73 -7.21
CA THR A 25 -0.70 -3.31 -8.26
C THR A 25 -1.10 -4.47 -9.16
N GLU A 26 -0.35 -5.58 -9.13
CA GLU A 26 -0.65 -6.77 -9.90
C GLU A 26 -1.83 -7.54 -9.32
N GLU A 27 -2.62 -8.14 -10.21
CA GLU A 27 -3.65 -9.08 -9.82
C GLU A 27 -3.05 -10.40 -9.34
N SER A 28 -3.63 -10.98 -8.28
CA SER A 28 -3.24 -12.32 -7.83
C SER A 28 -3.60 -13.37 -8.88
N ASP A 29 -2.78 -14.42 -8.99
CA ASP A 29 -3.01 -15.47 -9.98
C ASP A 29 -4.33 -16.21 -9.75
N THR A 30 -4.75 -16.35 -8.49
CA THR A 30 -6.08 -16.87 -8.14
C THR A 30 -7.19 -16.00 -8.73
N MET A 31 -7.10 -14.67 -8.59
CA MET A 31 -8.13 -13.77 -9.12
C MET A 31 -8.13 -13.75 -10.66
N LYS A 32 -6.95 -13.82 -11.30
CA LYS A 32 -6.84 -13.99 -12.76
C LYS A 32 -7.57 -15.26 -13.21
N ALA A 33 -7.28 -16.40 -12.56
CA ALA A 33 -7.92 -17.67 -12.88
C ALA A 33 -9.44 -17.64 -12.69
N LEU A 34 -9.94 -17.00 -11.63
CA LEU A 34 -11.38 -16.85 -11.40
C LEU A 34 -12.06 -16.00 -12.49
N LYS A 35 -11.43 -14.90 -12.93
CA LYS A 35 -11.93 -14.07 -14.04
C LYS A 35 -11.91 -14.84 -15.37
N ASP A 36 -10.89 -15.65 -15.61
CA ASP A 36 -10.77 -16.48 -16.82
C ASP A 36 -11.81 -17.60 -16.87
N LEU A 37 -12.14 -18.22 -15.74
CA LEU A 37 -13.22 -19.21 -15.66
C LEU A 37 -14.56 -18.55 -16.00
N LYS A 38 -14.81 -17.39 -15.39
CA LYS A 38 -16.04 -16.63 -15.63
C LYS A 38 -16.16 -16.16 -17.09
N SER A 39 -15.07 -15.69 -17.71
CA SER A 39 -15.08 -15.27 -19.12
C SER A 39 -15.37 -16.41 -20.09
N LYS A 40 -15.08 -17.66 -19.69
CA LYS A 40 -15.43 -18.89 -20.42
C LYS A 40 -16.86 -19.37 -20.16
N GLY A 41 -17.66 -18.63 -19.40
CA GLY A 41 -19.06 -18.97 -19.09
C GLY A 41 -19.22 -19.96 -17.93
N VAL A 42 -18.15 -20.25 -17.17
CA VAL A 42 -18.25 -21.05 -15.95
C VAL A 42 -18.93 -20.20 -14.88
N GLU A 43 -19.93 -20.78 -14.21
CA GLU A 43 -20.56 -20.15 -13.05
C GLU A 43 -19.57 -20.15 -11.87
N VAL A 44 -19.12 -18.95 -11.50
CA VAL A 44 -18.23 -18.73 -10.35
C VAL A 44 -18.97 -17.89 -9.31
N ASN A 45 -19.24 -18.49 -8.15
CA ASN A 45 -19.91 -17.83 -7.04
C ASN A 45 -18.91 -17.52 -5.90
N LEU A 46 -18.57 -16.24 -5.73
CA LEU A 46 -17.73 -15.74 -4.62
C LEU A 46 -18.55 -15.11 -3.49
N GLY A 47 -19.88 -15.24 -3.52
CA GLY A 47 -20.78 -14.57 -2.56
C GLY A 47 -20.87 -13.04 -2.76
N MET A 48 -20.41 -12.52 -3.90
CA MET A 48 -20.46 -11.09 -4.23
C MET A 48 -20.60 -10.84 -5.75
N PRO A 49 -21.36 -9.81 -6.16
CA PRO A 49 -21.43 -9.31 -7.54
C PRO A 49 -20.07 -9.11 -8.22
N TYR A 50 -20.04 -9.32 -9.53
CA TYR A 50 -18.82 -9.28 -10.35
C TYR A 50 -18.14 -7.92 -10.35
N GLU A 51 -18.95 -6.87 -10.35
CA GLU A 51 -18.53 -5.48 -10.37
C GLU A 51 -17.67 -5.17 -9.13
N MET A 52 -17.96 -5.84 -8.01
CA MET A 52 -17.21 -5.70 -6.78
C MET A 52 -15.85 -6.42 -6.79
N TRP A 53 -15.58 -7.29 -7.75
CA TRP A 53 -14.27 -7.97 -7.84
C TRP A 53 -13.15 -7.02 -8.27
N GLN A 54 -13.51 -5.86 -8.83
CA GLN A 54 -12.57 -4.82 -9.27
C GLN A 54 -12.44 -3.69 -8.24
N LEU A 55 -13.30 -3.65 -7.22
CA LEU A 55 -13.25 -2.60 -6.21
C LEU A 55 -12.06 -2.82 -5.27
N PRO A 56 -11.46 -1.73 -4.76
CA PRO A 56 -10.45 -1.83 -3.71
C PRO A 56 -10.99 -2.62 -2.51
N SER A 57 -10.15 -3.47 -1.92
CA SER A 57 -10.53 -4.15 -0.69
C SER A 57 -10.59 -3.16 0.48
N ALA A 58 -11.28 -3.54 1.56
CA ALA A 58 -11.33 -2.73 2.78
C ALA A 58 -9.92 -2.39 3.32
N GLU A 59 -8.98 -3.32 3.24
CA GLU A 59 -7.58 -3.11 3.65
C GLU A 59 -6.89 -2.04 2.78
N ILE A 60 -7.18 -1.98 1.48
CA ILE A 60 -6.66 -0.93 0.58
C ILE A 60 -7.33 0.42 0.84
N THR A 61 -8.63 0.43 1.15
CA THR A 61 -9.33 1.64 1.55
C THR A 61 -8.75 2.22 2.84
N VAL A 62 -8.48 1.36 3.83
CA VAL A 62 -7.80 1.75 5.08
C VAL A 62 -6.38 2.26 4.80
N LEU A 63 -5.60 1.57 3.96
CA LEU A 63 -4.27 2.02 3.55
C LEU A 63 -4.29 3.45 2.96
N LYS A 64 -5.26 3.74 2.08
CA LYS A 64 -5.45 5.09 1.55
C LYS A 64 -5.76 6.10 2.66
N GLN A 65 -6.71 5.79 3.53
CA GLN A 65 -7.10 6.68 4.63
C GLN A 65 -5.94 6.95 5.60
N ASP A 66 -5.12 5.94 5.87
CA ASP A 66 -3.96 6.08 6.72
C ASP A 66 -2.90 6.97 6.05
N CYS A 67 -2.65 6.80 4.74
CA CYS A 67 -1.82 7.70 3.96
C CYS A 67 -2.31 9.17 4.05
N GLU A 68 -3.62 9.39 3.84
CA GLU A 68 -4.21 10.74 3.90
C GLU A 68 -4.09 11.36 5.29
N ARG A 69 -4.30 10.55 6.34
CA ARG A 69 -4.12 10.98 7.72
C ARG A 69 -2.67 11.36 8.02
N ILE A 70 -1.71 10.57 7.55
CA ILE A 70 -0.28 10.84 7.72
C ILE A 70 0.10 12.16 7.06
N LEU A 71 -0.33 12.38 5.82
CA LEU A 71 -0.06 13.65 5.12
C LEU A 71 -0.66 14.84 5.87
N ALA A 72 -1.93 14.74 6.28
CA ALA A 72 -2.62 15.83 6.96
C ALA A 72 -2.00 16.16 8.34
N LEU A 73 -1.54 15.16 9.09
CA LEU A 73 -0.94 15.37 10.41
C LEU A 73 0.49 15.92 10.37
N HIS A 74 1.16 15.80 9.22
CA HIS A 74 2.58 16.10 9.08
C HIS A 74 2.90 17.08 7.95
N GLU A 75 1.90 17.83 7.46
CA GLU A 75 2.07 18.75 6.34
C GLU A 75 3.22 19.75 6.56
N ASP A 76 3.25 20.42 7.72
CA ASP A 76 4.31 21.38 8.08
C ASP A 76 5.71 20.73 8.08
N PHE A 77 5.80 19.51 8.63
CA PHE A 77 7.06 18.77 8.69
C PHE A 77 7.52 18.30 7.31
N LEU A 78 6.59 17.86 6.46
CA LEU A 78 6.86 17.45 5.09
C LEU A 78 7.32 18.64 4.25
N GLU A 79 6.70 19.81 4.44
CA GLU A 79 7.10 21.05 3.78
C GLU A 79 8.50 21.48 4.22
N GLU A 80 8.79 21.50 5.53
CA GLU A 80 10.13 21.80 6.04
C GLU A 80 11.18 20.84 5.49
N TRP A 81 10.93 19.53 5.53
CA TRP A 81 11.84 18.51 4.99
C TRP A 81 12.11 18.73 3.48
N PHE A 82 11.06 19.02 2.70
CA PHE A 82 11.18 19.28 1.27
C PHE A 82 11.99 20.56 0.98
N LEU A 83 11.74 21.64 1.72
CA LEU A 83 12.40 22.94 1.53
C LEU A 83 13.87 22.94 1.99
N THR A 84 14.17 22.24 3.08
CA THR A 84 15.53 22.18 3.65
C THR A 84 16.48 21.25 2.88
N LYS A 85 15.97 20.49 1.91
CA LYS A 85 16.75 19.47 1.15
C LYS A 85 17.52 18.54 2.09
N SER A 86 16.84 18.06 3.13
CA SER A 86 17.42 17.11 4.08
C SER A 86 18.01 15.89 3.35
N ASN A 87 19.20 15.46 3.75
CA ASN A 87 19.84 14.25 3.22
C ASN A 87 19.21 12.96 3.80
N ASP A 88 18.51 13.05 4.92
CA ASP A 88 17.86 11.90 5.54
C ASP A 88 16.58 11.52 4.77
N PRO A 89 16.38 10.22 4.45
CA PRO A 89 15.17 9.77 3.78
C PRO A 89 13.91 10.10 4.58
N LEU A 90 12.85 10.49 3.87
CA LEU A 90 11.61 10.93 4.49
C LEU A 90 11.01 9.83 5.36
N GLU A 91 10.98 8.60 4.87
CA GLU A 91 10.48 7.41 5.54
C GLU A 91 11.22 7.12 6.84
N VAL A 92 12.54 7.37 6.91
CA VAL A 92 13.33 7.22 8.15
C VAL A 92 12.87 8.25 9.17
N LEU A 93 12.76 9.51 8.78
CA LEU A 93 12.40 10.60 9.69
C LEU A 93 10.95 10.51 10.15
N LEU A 94 10.04 10.25 9.22
CA LEU A 94 8.61 10.16 9.47
C LEU A 94 8.29 8.93 10.32
N CYS A 95 8.74 7.75 9.88
CA CYS A 95 8.34 6.50 10.54
C CYS A 95 9.05 6.32 11.88
N ARG A 96 10.36 6.55 12.02
CA ARG A 96 11.08 6.32 13.29
C ARG A 96 10.74 7.34 14.37
N ARG A 97 10.48 8.61 13.99
CA ARG A 97 10.22 9.65 14.99
C ARG A 97 8.76 9.72 15.41
N ARG A 98 7.82 9.23 14.59
CA ARG A 98 6.38 9.51 14.80
C ARG A 98 5.47 8.28 14.77
N PHE A 99 5.80 7.21 14.04
CA PHE A 99 4.87 6.10 13.80
C PHE A 99 5.28 4.75 14.38
N LEU A 100 6.56 4.40 14.30
CA LEU A 100 7.06 3.12 14.78
C LEU A 100 7.34 3.20 16.27
N ARG A 101 7.02 2.11 16.98
CA ARG A 101 7.45 1.96 18.37
C ARG A 101 8.95 1.70 18.39
N THR A 102 9.58 2.00 19.52
CA THR A 102 11.01 1.69 19.72
C THR A 102 11.26 0.21 19.49
N GLY A 103 12.13 -0.12 18.50
CA GLY A 103 12.47 -1.49 18.12
C GLY A 103 11.63 -2.09 16.99
N GLU A 104 10.73 -1.33 16.35
CA GLU A 104 9.93 -1.78 15.19
C GLU A 104 10.46 -1.23 13.85
N ASP A 105 11.69 -0.70 13.81
CA ASP A 105 12.30 -0.07 12.63
C ASP A 105 12.99 -1.04 11.67
N ASP A 106 12.97 -2.34 11.97
CA ASP A 106 13.48 -3.40 11.08
C ASP A 106 12.82 -3.39 9.70
N CYS A 107 11.54 -3.01 9.61
CA CYS A 107 10.83 -2.91 8.34
C CYS A 107 11.40 -1.83 7.41
N ILE A 108 11.97 -0.76 7.98
CA ILE A 108 12.61 0.32 7.22
C ILE A 108 13.93 -0.20 6.64
N PHE A 109 14.74 -0.85 7.46
CA PHE A 109 16.06 -1.34 7.06
C PHE A 109 16.02 -2.48 6.05
N ASN A 110 15.01 -3.34 6.13
CA ASN A 110 14.87 -4.45 5.20
C ASN A 110 14.50 -3.98 3.78
N GLU A 111 13.75 -2.88 3.63
CA GLU A 111 13.45 -2.30 2.31
C GLU A 111 14.70 -1.73 1.64
N TYR A 112 15.55 -0.99 2.36
CA TYR A 112 16.80 -0.46 1.77
C TYR A 112 17.83 -1.55 1.46
N ARG A 113 17.89 -2.64 2.23
CA ARG A 113 18.77 -3.77 1.90
C ARG A 113 18.33 -4.55 0.67
N ASN A 114 17.04 -4.54 0.34
CA ASN A 114 16.49 -5.25 -0.81
C ASN A 114 16.53 -4.43 -2.10
N HIS A 115 16.84 -3.13 -2.03
CA HIS A 115 16.97 -2.24 -3.19
C HIS A 115 18.41 -2.07 -3.70
N ASP A 116 19.38 -2.73 -3.03
CA ASP A 116 20.79 -2.87 -3.43
C ASP A 116 21.10 -4.23 -4.14
N LEU A 117 20.07 -4.86 -4.73
CA LEU A 117 20.19 -6.04 -5.62
C LEU A 117 19.44 -5.84 -6.94
#